data_AF-A0A7Y2Z4G7-F1
#
_entry.id   AF-A0A7Y2Z4G7-F1
#
_cell.length_a   1.000
_cell.length_b   1.000
_cell.length_c   1.000
_cell.angle_alpha   90.00
_cell.angle_beta   90.00
_cell.angle_gamma   90.00
#
_symmetry.space_group_name_H-M   'P 1'
#
loop_
_entity.id
_entity.type
_entity.pdbx_description
1 polymer ?
#
loop_
_entity_poly.entity_id
_entity_poly.type
_entity_poly.pdbx_seq_one_letter_code
_entity_poly.pdbx_strand_id
1 'polypeptide(L)'
;MKRHFIFIFLLVVCISANGFAQSSTDVNKDVDRTAVYEQVVKEGYGTPKIYKALGNAHYFEGNYTDAKKWFEKLFESETLEDPMLKFRYKQTLKALKLDPANNTYLNPTMAGSN
;
A
#
# COMPACT_ATOMS: atom_id res chain seq x y z
N MET A 1 51.61 -25.34 41.76
CA MET A 1 51.44 -24.28 40.72
C MET A 1 50.66 -24.74 39.49
N LYS A 2 50.88 -25.95 38.94
CA LYS A 2 50.21 -26.42 37.70
C LYS A 2 48.71 -26.75 37.82
N ARG A 3 48.22 -27.13 39.01
CA ARG A 3 46.78 -27.41 39.25
C ARG A 3 45.91 -26.15 39.28
N HIS A 4 46.46 -24.99 39.66
CA HIS A 4 45.72 -23.71 39.62
C HIS A 4 45.62 -23.13 38.20
N PHE A 5 46.61 -23.39 37.34
CA PHE A 5 46.53 -23.05 35.91
C PHE A 5 45.39 -23.76 35.19
N ILE A 6 45.09 -25.01 35.57
CA ILE A 6 43.98 -25.79 35.02
C ILE A 6 42.61 -25.19 35.41
N PHE A 7 42.46 -24.70 36.64
CA PHE A 7 41.22 -24.07 37.09
C PHE A 7 40.99 -22.67 36.48
N ILE A 8 42.05 -21.91 36.23
CA ILE A 8 41.95 -20.60 35.56
C ILE A 8 41.57 -20.75 34.08
N PHE A 9 42.09 -21.79 33.41
CA PHE A 9 41.73 -22.09 32.01
C PHE A 9 40.26 -22.46 31.84
N LEU A 10 39.65 -23.08 32.86
CA LEU A 10 38.25 -23.51 32.85
C LEU A 10 37.26 -22.34 33.08
N LEU A 11 37.72 -21.25 33.72
CA LEU A 11 36.88 -20.08 34.03
C LEU A 11 36.75 -19.10 32.85
N VAL A 12 37.74 -19.09 31.93
CA VAL A 12 37.76 -18.21 30.74
C VAL A 12 36.79 -18.67 29.64
N VAL A 13 36.45 -19.96 29.59
CA VAL A 13 35.53 -20.53 28.57
C VAL A 13 34.07 -20.09 28.78
N CYS A 14 33.69 -19.65 29.98
CA CYS A 14 32.30 -19.27 30.29
C CYS A 14 31.89 -17.83 29.89
N ILE A 15 32.83 -16.95 29.51
CA ILE A 15 32.53 -15.53 29.28
C ILE A 15 32.09 -15.24 27.82
N SER A 16 32.15 -16.22 26.92
CA SER A 16 31.76 -16.06 25.50
C SER A 16 30.27 -16.28 25.21
N ALA A 17 29.44 -16.55 26.22
CA ALA A 17 27.99 -16.67 26.06
C ALA A 17 27.26 -15.33 26.23
N ASN A 18 27.70 -14.27 25.53
CA ASN A 18 26.84 -13.11 25.32
C ASN A 18 25.97 -13.40 24.08
N GLY A 19 24.80 -13.98 24.32
CA GLY A 19 23.78 -14.12 23.29
C GLY A 19 23.24 -12.74 22.93
N PHE A 20 23.70 -12.15 21.83
CA PHE A 20 22.95 -11.09 21.18
C PHE A 20 21.60 -11.67 20.78
N ALA A 21 20.52 -11.20 21.41
CA ALA A 21 19.17 -11.54 21.00
C ALA A 21 18.95 -10.98 19.59
N GLN A 22 19.07 -11.82 18.57
CA GLN A 22 18.72 -11.47 17.20
C GLN A 22 17.19 -11.31 17.13
N SER A 23 16.70 -10.08 17.02
CA SER A 23 15.30 -9.84 16.68
C SER A 23 15.04 -10.48 15.32
N SER A 24 14.21 -11.52 15.27
CA SER A 24 13.71 -12.08 14.03
C SER A 24 12.92 -10.99 13.29
N THR A 25 13.56 -10.30 12.34
CA THR A 25 12.83 -9.56 11.32
C THR A 25 11.99 -10.56 10.56
N ASP A 26 10.68 -10.53 10.78
CA ASP A 26 9.73 -11.27 9.98
C ASP A 26 9.80 -10.74 8.54
N VAL A 27 10.61 -11.40 7.73
CA VAL A 27 10.77 -11.12 6.29
C VAL A 27 9.53 -11.53 5.49
N ASN A 28 8.57 -12.21 6.12
CA ASN A 28 7.26 -12.52 5.55
C ASN A 28 6.16 -11.54 6.01
N LYS A 29 6.54 -10.36 6.51
CA LYS A 29 5.54 -9.29 6.64
C LYS A 29 5.03 -8.97 5.23
N ASP A 30 3.80 -9.40 4.94
CA ASP A 30 3.13 -9.18 3.66
C ASP A 30 3.38 -7.73 3.26
N VAL A 31 4.20 -7.54 2.22
CA VAL A 31 4.55 -6.19 1.78
C VAL A 31 3.25 -5.57 1.30
N ASP A 32 2.78 -4.58 2.05
CA ASP A 32 1.61 -3.83 1.67
C ASP A 32 1.94 -3.03 0.40
N ARG A 33 1.55 -3.61 -0.74
CA ARG A 33 1.77 -3.03 -2.06
C ARG A 33 1.06 -1.68 -2.18
N THR A 34 -0.03 -1.46 -1.45
CA THR A 34 -0.71 -0.16 -1.45
C THR A 34 0.18 0.90 -0.82
N ALA A 35 0.76 0.63 0.37
CA ALA A 35 1.68 1.54 1.04
C ALA A 35 2.90 1.90 0.17
N VAL A 36 3.49 0.92 -0.53
CA VAL A 36 4.60 1.17 -1.46
C VAL A 36 4.17 2.08 -2.61
N TYR A 37 3.02 1.81 -3.23
CA TYR A 37 2.51 2.61 -4.33
C TYR A 37 2.12 4.03 -3.90
N GLU A 38 1.55 4.21 -2.72
CA GLU A 38 1.27 5.53 -2.16
C GLU A 38 2.56 6.33 -1.94
N GLN A 39 3.63 5.67 -1.50
CA GLN A 39 4.94 6.30 -1.36
C GLN A 39 5.51 6.75 -2.71
N VAL A 40 5.43 5.90 -3.73
CA VAL A 40 5.86 6.24 -5.10
C VAL A 40 5.10 7.46 -5.65
N VAL A 41 3.79 7.55 -5.37
CA VAL A 41 3.00 8.73 -5.74
C VAL A 41 3.44 9.98 -4.97
N LYS A 42 3.70 9.85 -3.66
CA LYS A 42 4.19 10.96 -2.82
C LYS A 42 5.54 11.50 -3.29
N GLU A 43 6.39 10.63 -3.82
CA GLU A 43 7.68 10.98 -4.42
C GLU A 43 7.56 11.61 -5.81
N GLY A 44 6.34 11.73 -6.35
CA GLY A 44 6.06 12.37 -7.65
C GLY A 44 6.08 11.43 -8.84
N TYR A 45 6.28 10.12 -8.63
CA TYR A 45 6.36 9.11 -9.68
C TYR A 45 5.02 8.39 -9.93
N GLY A 46 3.90 9.06 -9.62
CA GLY A 46 2.58 8.50 -9.86
C GLY A 46 2.29 8.32 -11.35
N THR A 47 1.86 7.11 -11.72
CA THR A 47 1.48 6.78 -13.11
C THR A 47 0.04 6.28 -13.15
N PRO A 48 -0.64 6.35 -14.30
CA PRO A 48 -1.99 5.81 -14.44
C PRO A 48 -2.12 4.35 -13.98
N LYS A 49 -1.12 3.53 -14.30
CA LYS A 49 -1.05 2.13 -13.84
C LYS A 49 -1.05 2.03 -12.31
N ILE A 50 -0.29 2.89 -11.62
CA ILE A 50 -0.23 2.93 -10.15
C ILE A 50 -1.57 3.40 -9.57
N TYR A 51 -2.17 4.46 -10.13
CA TYR A 51 -3.48 4.95 -9.69
C TYR A 51 -4.58 3.89 -9.87
N LYS A 52 -4.58 3.16 -10.99
CA LYS A 52 -5.49 2.02 -11.23
C LYS A 52 -5.28 0.91 -10.21
N ALA A 53 -4.03 0.60 -9.85
CA ALA A 53 -3.72 -0.42 -8.87
C ALA A 53 -4.19 -0.03 -7.46
N LEU A 54 -3.91 1.20 -7.05
CA LEU A 54 -4.35 1.76 -5.76
C LEU A 54 -5.88 1.83 -5.65
N GLY A 55 -6.56 2.36 -6.68
CA GLY A 55 -8.02 2.42 -6.69
C GLY A 55 -8.67 1.05 -6.60
N ASN A 56 -8.12 0.04 -7.31
CA ASN A 56 -8.62 -1.33 -7.22
C ASN A 56 -8.34 -1.98 -5.86
N ALA A 57 -7.15 -1.81 -5.29
CA ALA A 57 -6.82 -2.38 -3.99
C ALA A 57 -7.79 -1.87 -2.90
N HIS A 58 -7.91 -0.54 -2.79
CA HIS A 58 -8.83 0.12 -1.86
C HIS A 58 -10.29 -0.27 -2.12
N TYR A 59 -10.70 -0.47 -3.39
CA TYR A 59 -12.04 -0.97 -3.73
C TYR A 59 -12.29 -2.37 -3.17
N PHE A 60 -11.33 -3.29 -3.32
CA PHE A 60 -11.47 -4.67 -2.85
C PHE A 60 -11.36 -4.79 -1.32
N GLU A 61 -10.67 -3.87 -0.67
CA GLU A 61 -10.59 -3.73 0.78
C GLU A 61 -11.84 -3.07 1.39
N GLY A 62 -12.71 -2.51 0.55
CA GLY A 62 -13.91 -1.78 1.00
C GLY A 62 -13.62 -0.34 1.45
N ASN A 63 -12.39 0.15 1.28
CA ASN A 63 -12.03 1.54 1.51
C ASN A 63 -12.44 2.42 0.32
N TYR A 64 -13.75 2.65 0.18
CA TYR A 64 -14.30 3.35 -0.97
C TYR A 64 -13.88 4.82 -1.06
N THR A 65 -13.54 5.46 0.08
CA THR A 65 -13.05 6.84 0.11
C THR A 65 -11.73 6.97 -0.64
N ASP A 66 -10.75 6.12 -0.32
CA ASP A 66 -9.46 6.13 -1.01
C ASP A 66 -9.57 5.55 -2.42
N ALA A 67 -10.43 4.54 -2.64
CA ALA A 67 -10.70 4.03 -3.98
C ALA A 67 -11.19 5.15 -4.92
N LYS A 68 -12.14 5.98 -4.47
CA LYS A 68 -12.65 7.13 -5.23
C LYS A 68 -11.52 8.10 -5.57
N LYS A 69 -10.71 8.49 -4.58
CA LYS A 69 -9.58 9.42 -4.77
C LYS A 69 -8.62 8.92 -5.85
N TRP A 70 -8.23 7.64 -5.80
CA TRP A 70 -7.28 7.08 -6.75
C TRP A 70 -7.87 6.88 -8.14
N PHE A 71 -9.15 6.50 -8.25
CA PHE A 71 -9.83 6.44 -9.53
C PHE A 71 -9.97 7.82 -10.18
N GLU A 72 -10.31 8.86 -9.43
CA GLU A 72 -10.38 10.22 -9.98
C GLU A 72 -9.02 10.71 -10.45
N LYS A 73 -7.95 10.41 -9.69
CA LYS A 73 -6.57 10.72 -10.09
C LYS A 73 -6.17 10.02 -11.38
N LEU A 74 -6.62 8.77 -11.58
CA LEU A 74 -6.45 8.05 -12.84
C LEU A 74 -7.16 8.78 -13.99
N PHE A 75 -8.41 9.20 -13.79
CA PHE A 75 -9.23 9.83 -14.83
C PHE A 75 -8.81 11.26 -15.19
N GLU A 76 -8.01 11.91 -14.35
CA GLU A 76 -7.30 13.15 -14.73
C GLU A 76 -6.25 12.91 -15.83
N SER A 77 -5.70 11.69 -15.90
CA SER A 77 -4.59 11.33 -16.80
C SER A 77 -4.97 10.40 -17.94
N GLU A 78 -6.06 9.64 -17.81
CA GLU A 78 -6.53 8.67 -18.81
C GLU A 78 -8.04 8.73 -19.00
N THR A 79 -8.49 8.43 -20.20
CA THR A 79 -9.91 8.31 -20.54
C THR A 79 -10.52 7.05 -19.91
N LEU A 80 -11.72 7.19 -19.34
CA LEU A 80 -12.46 6.06 -18.75
C LEU A 80 -13.10 5.18 -19.84
N GLU A 81 -12.30 4.31 -20.45
CA GLU A 81 -12.73 3.41 -21.51
C GLU A 81 -13.07 1.99 -21.02
N ASP A 82 -12.39 1.53 -19.97
CA ASP A 82 -12.55 0.18 -19.42
C ASP A 82 -13.92 0.03 -18.73
N PRO A 83 -14.83 -0.84 -19.24
CA PRO A 83 -16.17 -1.02 -18.67
C PRO A 83 -16.13 -1.56 -17.22
N MET A 84 -15.14 -2.39 -16.90
CA MET A 84 -14.97 -2.95 -15.55
C MET A 84 -14.54 -1.85 -14.58
N LEU A 85 -13.62 -0.99 -15.00
CA LEU A 85 -13.17 0.16 -14.21
C LEU A 85 -14.32 1.15 -13.99
N LYS A 86 -15.12 1.41 -15.03
CA LYS A 86 -16.34 2.23 -14.95
C LYS A 86 -17.36 1.64 -13.97
N PHE A 87 -17.54 0.32 -13.98
CA PHE A 87 -18.41 -0.37 -13.03
C PHE A 87 -17.93 -0.24 -11.59
N ARG A 88 -16.64 -0.53 -11.31
CA ARG A 88 -16.06 -0.42 -9.96
C ARG A 88 -16.15 1.00 -9.42
N TYR A 89 -15.88 2.00 -10.25
CA TYR A 89 -16.02 3.39 -9.84
C TYR A 89 -17.47 3.76 -9.52
N LYS A 90 -18.44 3.34 -10.34
CA LYS A 90 -19.88 3.51 -10.02
C LYS A 90 -20.27 2.87 -8.68
N GLN A 91 -19.78 1.66 -8.41
CA GLN A 91 -20.03 0.98 -7.12
C GLN A 91 -19.40 1.74 -5.96
N THR A 92 -18.17 2.24 -6.15
CA THR A 92 -17.47 3.08 -5.16
C THR A 92 -18.29 4.32 -4.80
N LEU A 93 -18.80 5.04 -5.80
CA LEU A 93 -19.66 6.21 -5.57
C LEU A 93 -20.95 5.84 -4.82
N LYS A 94 -21.61 4.75 -5.22
CA LYS A 94 -22.82 4.26 -4.55
C LYS A 94 -22.57 3.89 -3.08
N ALA A 95 -21.45 3.23 -2.78
CA ALA A 95 -21.08 2.87 -1.42
C ALA A 95 -20.87 4.11 -0.54
N LEU A 96 -20.36 5.21 -1.13
CA LEU A 96 -20.23 6.52 -0.49
C LEU A 96 -21.53 7.35 -0.50
N LYS A 97 -22.65 6.80 -0.99
CA LYS A 97 -23.94 7.51 -1.16
C LYS A 97 -23.83 8.75 -2.07
N LEU A 98 -22.89 8.73 -3.00
CA LEU A 98 -22.74 9.74 -4.05
C LEU A 98 -23.48 9.28 -5.30
N ASP A 99 -24.17 10.21 -5.96
CA ASP A 99 -24.87 9.91 -7.21
C ASP A 99 -23.88 9.79 -8.38
N PRO A 100 -23.74 8.60 -9.02
CA PRO A 100 -22.87 8.45 -10.18
C PRO A 100 -23.29 9.28 -11.39
N ALA A 101 -24.56 9.70 -11.49
CA ALA A 101 -25.05 10.52 -12.59
C ALA A 101 -24.49 11.95 -12.55
N ASN A 102 -24.17 12.45 -11.36
CA ASN A 102 -23.61 13.79 -11.14
C ASN A 102 -22.08 13.82 -11.30
N ASN A 103 -21.45 12.68 -11.60
CA ASN A 103 -20.01 12.61 -11.73
C ASN A 103 -19.54 12.94 -13.15
N THR A 104 -18.60 13.87 -13.25
CA THR A 104 -18.05 14.38 -14.52
C THR A 104 -17.32 13.31 -15.34
N TYR A 105 -16.63 12.36 -14.70
CA TYR A 105 -15.91 11.29 -15.40
C TYR A 105 -16.85 10.21 -15.96
N LEU A 106 -18.01 10.01 -15.33
CA LEU A 106 -19.02 9.06 -15.80
C LEU A 106 -19.97 9.67 -16.83
N ASN A 107 -20.19 10.99 -16.73
CA ASN A 107 -21.07 11.78 -17.59
C ASN A 107 -20.39 13.10 -18.00
N PRO A 108 -19.52 13.09 -19.02
CA PRO A 108 -18.70 14.25 -19.40
C PRO A 108 -19.51 15.46 -19.90
N THR A 109 -20.78 15.28 -20.29
CA THR A 109 -21.66 16.39 -20.69
C THR A 109 -21.99 17.35 -19.54
N MET A 110 -21.81 16.92 -18.28
CA MET A 110 -22.01 17.75 -17.07
C MET A 110 -20.81 18.64 -16.75
N ALA A 111 -19.64 18.43 -17.38
CA ALA A 111 -18.43 19.21 -17.11
C ALA A 111 -18.47 20.63 -17.72
N GLY A 112 -19.40 20.91 -18.63
CA GLY A 112 -19.54 22.18 -19.35
C GLY A 112 -20.73 23.04 -18.93
N SER A 113 -21.48 22.66 -17.88
CA SER A 113 -22.59 23.46 -17.35
C SER A 113 -22.14 24.23 -16.12
N ASN A 114 -21.36 25.29 -16.30
CA ASN A 114 -21.15 26.38 -15.33
C ASN A 114 -20.75 27.65 -16.08
#